data_AF-A0A7X8MKY8-F1
#
_entry.id   AF-A0A7X8MKY8-F1
#
_cell.length_a   1.000
_cell.length_b   1.000
_cell.length_c   1.000
_cell.angle_alpha   90.00
_cell.angle_beta   90.00
_cell.angle_gamma   90.00
#
_symmetry.space_group_name_H-M   'P 1'
#
loop_
_entity.id
_entity.type
_entity.pdbx_description
1 polymer ?
#
loop_
_entity_poly.entity_id
_entity_poly.type
_entity_poly.pdbx_seq_one_letter_code
_entity_poly.pdbx_strand_id
1 'polypeptide(L)'
;MSCPHQSDAAYPDKPVLEGMPEYGETLLLCRNLRSGQKISSNGNVVILGDINPGAEVVARGNILVMGSLRGIAHAGAGGDETAVVAAFRLNPTQIRIANHITRPPDGEVVTDRDPEVARIRDGKVIIDNLKI
;
A
#
# COMPACT_ATOMS: atom_id res chain seq x y z
N MET A 1 26.70 34.68 10.49
CA MET A 1 27.63 34.12 9.49
C MET A 1 27.32 32.64 9.39
N SER A 2 26.40 32.34 8.48
CA SER A 2 25.65 31.09 8.39
C SER A 2 26.51 30.02 7.74
N CYS A 3 26.60 28.85 8.38
CA CYS A 3 27.19 27.66 7.77
C CYS A 3 26.22 27.12 6.71
N PRO A 4 26.63 26.86 5.46
CA PRO A 4 25.74 26.29 4.45
C PRO A 4 25.61 24.79 4.71
N HIS A 5 24.44 24.35 5.18
CA HIS A 5 24.12 22.92 5.16
C HIS A 5 23.70 22.56 3.74
N GLN A 6 24.64 21.98 2.99
CA GLN A 6 24.36 21.22 1.78
C GLN A 6 23.58 19.96 2.17
N SER A 7 22.36 19.83 1.68
CA SER A 7 21.75 18.55 1.34
C SER A 7 20.47 18.84 0.57
N ASP A 8 20.41 18.40 -0.68
CA ASP A 8 19.23 17.84 -1.37
C ASP A 8 19.60 17.56 -2.83
N ALA A 9 20.73 16.89 -3.03
CA ALA A 9 20.99 16.24 -4.30
C ALA A 9 20.07 15.01 -4.38
N ALA A 10 19.04 15.15 -5.21
CA ALA A 10 18.07 14.14 -5.61
C ALA A 10 18.69 12.73 -5.68
N TYR A 11 18.36 11.89 -4.71
CA TYR A 11 18.44 10.45 -4.90
C TYR A 11 17.38 10.11 -5.97
N PRO A 12 17.73 9.47 -7.10
CA PRO A 12 16.73 9.08 -8.08
C PRO A 12 15.71 8.20 -7.37
N ASP A 13 14.44 8.57 -7.50
CA ASP A 13 13.30 7.84 -6.95
C ASP A 13 13.39 6.39 -7.45
N LYS A 14 13.84 5.47 -6.59
CA LYS A 14 13.97 4.06 -7.00
C LYS A 14 12.61 3.57 -7.50
N PRO A 15 12.56 2.87 -8.66
CA PRO A 15 11.32 2.34 -9.19
C PRO A 15 10.60 1.56 -8.10
N VAL A 16 9.29 1.80 -7.97
CA VAL A 16 8.45 1.13 -6.96
C VAL A 16 8.62 -0.39 -7.00
N LEU A 17 8.88 -0.94 -8.20
CA LEU A 17 8.97 -2.38 -8.46
C LEU A 17 10.35 -2.98 -8.19
N GLU A 18 11.38 -2.17 -7.91
CA GLU A 18 12.75 -2.67 -7.77
C GLU A 18 12.94 -3.40 -6.42
N GLY A 19 13.42 -4.64 -6.47
CA GLY A 19 13.75 -5.42 -5.28
C GLY A 19 12.56 -6.12 -4.60
N MET A 20 11.37 -6.09 -5.21
CA MET A 20 10.23 -6.89 -4.75
C MET A 20 10.50 -8.39 -4.95
N PRO A 21 10.33 -9.24 -3.93
CA PRO A 21 10.45 -10.67 -4.09
C PRO A 21 9.29 -11.23 -4.90
N GLU A 22 9.54 -12.33 -5.60
CA GLU A 22 8.50 -13.12 -6.21
C GLU A 22 7.80 -13.98 -5.14
N TYR A 23 6.47 -13.95 -5.13
CA TYR A 23 5.67 -14.81 -4.26
C TYR A 23 5.05 -15.93 -5.09
N GLY A 24 5.15 -17.17 -4.60
CA GLY A 24 4.67 -18.36 -5.31
C GLY A 24 3.14 -18.52 -5.36
N GLU A 25 2.38 -17.62 -4.73
CA GLU A 25 0.92 -17.64 -4.71
C GLU A 25 0.37 -16.23 -4.95
N THR A 26 -0.73 -16.12 -5.70
CA THR A 26 -1.50 -14.89 -5.82
C THR A 26 -2.99 -15.21 -5.78
N LEU A 27 -3.70 -14.65 -4.79
CA LEU A 27 -5.14 -14.76 -4.68
C LEU A 27 -5.81 -13.64 -5.49
N LEU A 28 -6.53 -14.00 -6.55
CA LEU A 28 -7.34 -13.07 -7.35
C LEU A 28 -8.80 -13.07 -6.89
N LEU A 29 -9.32 -11.91 -6.52
CA LEU A 29 -10.72 -11.72 -6.12
C LEU A 29 -11.45 -10.77 -7.07
N CYS A 30 -12.38 -11.32 -7.86
CA CYS A 30 -13.20 -10.54 -8.79
C CYS A 30 -14.50 -10.05 -8.14
N ARG A 31 -14.39 -9.35 -7.01
CA ARG A 31 -15.54 -8.82 -6.26
C ARG A 31 -15.13 -7.70 -5.31
N ASN A 32 -16.10 -6.89 -4.92
CA ASN A 32 -15.95 -5.95 -3.82
C ASN A 32 -15.91 -6.68 -2.47
N LEU A 33 -15.13 -6.16 -1.53
CA LEU A 33 -15.12 -6.57 -0.14
C LEU A 33 -15.97 -5.60 0.70
N ARG A 34 -16.80 -6.14 1.58
CA ARG A 34 -17.76 -5.38 2.41
C ARG A 34 -17.37 -5.46 3.89
N SER A 35 -17.98 -4.58 4.69
CA SER A 35 -17.76 -4.54 6.14
C SER A 35 -17.91 -5.93 6.78
N GLY A 36 -16.97 -6.26 7.67
CA GLY A 36 -16.90 -7.55 8.36
C GLY A 36 -16.22 -8.67 7.56
N GLN A 37 -15.93 -8.47 6.27
CA GLN A 37 -15.19 -9.47 5.49
C GLN A 37 -13.70 -9.34 5.73
N LYS A 38 -13.07 -10.48 5.98
CA LYS A 38 -11.62 -10.61 6.15
C LYS A 38 -11.06 -11.60 5.13
N ILE A 39 -10.06 -11.16 4.36
CA ILE A 39 -9.33 -11.97 3.39
C ILE A 39 -7.89 -12.13 3.86
N SER A 40 -7.35 -13.35 3.74
CA SER A 40 -5.96 -13.65 4.06
C SER A 40 -5.32 -14.50 2.95
N SER A 41 -4.08 -14.20 2.57
CA SER A 41 -3.28 -15.04 1.67
C SER A 41 -1.83 -15.17 2.14
N ASN A 42 -1.20 -16.32 1.83
CA ASN A 42 0.22 -16.55 2.06
C ASN A 42 1.14 -15.96 0.99
N GLY A 43 0.57 -15.38 -0.08
CA GLY A 43 1.30 -14.66 -1.12
C GLY A 43 0.70 -13.28 -1.37
N ASN A 44 0.54 -12.92 -2.64
CA ASN A 44 -0.08 -11.65 -3.04
C ASN A 44 -1.61 -11.74 -3.01
N VAL A 45 -2.28 -10.60 -2.90
CA VAL A 45 -3.73 -10.47 -3.14
C VAL A 45 -3.98 -9.42 -4.21
N VAL A 46 -4.75 -9.78 -5.23
CA VAL A 46 -5.26 -8.86 -6.25
C VAL A 46 -6.78 -8.80 -6.14
N ILE A 47 -7.33 -7.60 -6.02
CA ILE A 47 -8.78 -7.37 -5.97
C ILE A 47 -9.18 -6.61 -7.24
N LEU A 48 -10.06 -7.21 -8.05
CA LEU A 48 -10.77 -6.51 -9.12
C LEU A 48 -12.08 -5.96 -8.56
N GLY A 49 -11.97 -4.83 -7.87
CA GLY A 49 -13.07 -4.20 -7.14
C GLY A 49 -12.59 -3.31 -6.00
N ASP A 50 -13.53 -2.89 -5.17
CA ASP A 50 -13.29 -2.04 -4.00
C ASP A 50 -13.09 -2.84 -2.71
N ILE A 51 -12.27 -2.32 -1.81
CA ILE A 51 -12.24 -2.70 -0.40
C ILE A 51 -13.00 -1.62 0.37
N ASN A 52 -14.18 -1.92 0.88
CA ASN A 52 -15.01 -0.93 1.57
C ASN A 52 -14.62 -0.78 3.06
N PRO A 53 -15.06 0.31 3.71
CA PRO A 53 -14.87 0.47 5.15
C PRO A 53 -15.33 -0.76 5.94
N GLY A 54 -14.54 -1.13 6.96
CA GLY A 54 -14.77 -2.33 7.77
C GLY A 54 -14.38 -3.66 7.12
N ALA A 55 -13.90 -3.68 5.87
CA ALA A 55 -13.27 -4.84 5.26
C ALA A 55 -11.76 -4.86 5.56
N GLU A 56 -11.17 -6.06 5.67
CA GLU A 56 -9.74 -6.26 5.93
C GLU A 56 -9.13 -7.23 4.91
N VAL A 57 -7.97 -6.85 4.36
CA VAL A 57 -7.14 -7.73 3.53
C VAL A 57 -5.77 -7.86 4.15
N VAL A 58 -5.32 -9.10 4.36
CA VAL A 58 -4.00 -9.46 4.88
C VAL A 58 -3.27 -10.32 3.86
N ALA A 59 -2.08 -9.90 3.45
CA ALA A 59 -1.24 -10.63 2.51
C ALA A 59 0.16 -10.74 3.10
N ARG A 60 0.78 -11.92 2.99
CA ARG A 60 2.22 -12.04 3.28
C ARG A 60 3.08 -11.36 2.23
N GLY A 61 2.55 -11.20 1.01
CA GLY A 61 3.17 -10.38 -0.04
C GLY A 61 2.43 -9.08 -0.30
N ASN A 62 2.32 -8.72 -1.57
CA ASN A 62 1.75 -7.46 -2.02
C ASN A 62 0.22 -7.47 -2.03
N ILE A 63 -0.39 -6.29 -1.92
CA ILE A 63 -1.83 -6.08 -2.13
C ILE A 63 -2.02 -5.10 -3.30
N LEU A 64 -2.76 -5.52 -4.32
CA LEU A 64 -3.17 -4.67 -5.44
C LEU A 64 -4.69 -4.57 -5.49
N VAL A 65 -5.19 -3.34 -5.48
CA VAL A 65 -6.62 -3.03 -5.55
C VAL A 65 -6.90 -2.32 -6.86
N MET A 66 -7.49 -3.03 -7.81
CA MET A 66 -7.96 -2.45 -9.08
C MET A 66 -9.30 -1.73 -8.86
N GLY A 67 -9.28 -0.75 -7.95
CA GLY A 67 -10.43 -0.03 -7.44
C GLY A 67 -10.05 0.86 -6.25
N SER A 68 -11.01 1.09 -5.35
CA SER A 68 -10.84 1.98 -4.20
C SER A 68 -10.54 1.19 -2.93
N LEU A 69 -9.43 1.51 -2.26
CA LEU A 69 -9.11 0.99 -0.94
C LEU A 69 -9.63 1.96 0.13
N ARG A 70 -10.71 1.58 0.82
CA ARG A 70 -11.33 2.32 1.94
C ARG A 70 -11.29 1.59 3.28
N GLY A 71 -11.01 0.30 3.25
CA GLY A 71 -10.88 -0.55 4.45
C GLY A 71 -9.46 -0.59 5.00
N ILE A 72 -9.07 -1.76 5.51
CA ILE A 72 -7.75 -2.04 6.07
C ILE A 72 -6.98 -2.94 5.10
N ALA A 73 -5.73 -2.57 4.80
CA ALA A 73 -4.80 -3.41 4.07
C ALA A 73 -3.54 -3.69 4.91
N HIS A 74 -3.14 -4.96 5.00
CA HIS A 74 -1.89 -5.39 5.60
C HIS A 74 -1.07 -6.21 4.61
N ALA A 75 -0.11 -5.58 3.95
CA ALA A 75 0.86 -6.25 3.10
C ALA A 75 2.10 -6.66 3.90
N GLY A 76 2.88 -7.61 3.37
CA GLY A 76 4.12 -8.03 4.02
C GLY A 76 3.90 -8.67 5.39
N ALA A 77 2.73 -9.28 5.65
CA ALA A 77 2.33 -9.76 6.97
C ALA A 77 3.27 -10.82 7.58
N GLY A 78 4.16 -11.40 6.77
CA GLY A 78 5.27 -12.25 7.21
C GLY A 78 6.52 -11.52 7.70
N GLY A 79 6.50 -10.18 7.76
CA GLY A 79 7.67 -9.34 8.08
C GLY A 79 8.41 -8.79 6.87
N ASP A 80 7.80 -8.84 5.68
CA ASP A 80 8.40 -8.35 4.45
C ASP A 80 8.19 -6.83 4.30
N GLU A 81 9.24 -6.06 4.55
CA GLU A 81 9.22 -4.60 4.44
C GLU A 81 9.29 -4.09 2.99
N THR A 82 9.56 -4.97 2.02
CA THR A 82 9.58 -4.61 0.58
C THR A 82 8.19 -4.70 -0.07
N ALA A 83 7.23 -5.30 0.63
CA ALA A 83 5.87 -5.43 0.15
C ALA A 83 5.17 -4.07 0.01
N VAL A 84 4.23 -3.98 -0.93
CA VAL A 84 3.48 -2.76 -1.19
C VAL A 84 1.97 -2.96 -1.13
N VAL A 85 1.28 -1.85 -0.92
CA VAL A 85 -0.16 -1.74 -1.14
C VAL A 85 -0.40 -0.72 -2.24
N ALA A 86 -0.93 -1.15 -3.38
CA ALA A 86 -1.26 -0.27 -4.50
C ALA A 86 -2.78 -0.26 -4.74
N ALA A 87 -3.32 0.90 -5.08
CA ALA A 87 -4.73 1.05 -5.41
C ALA A 87 -4.94 2.14 -6.47
N PHE A 88 -6.04 2.04 -7.23
CA PHE A 88 -6.46 3.15 -8.11
C PHE A 88 -6.85 4.40 -7.31
N ARG A 89 -7.41 4.20 -6.11
CA ARG A 89 -7.71 5.27 -5.14
C ARG A 89 -7.37 4.78 -3.75
N LEU A 90 -6.44 5.44 -3.09
CA LEU A 90 -5.92 5.03 -1.79
C LEU A 90 -6.51 5.92 -0.70
N ASN A 91 -7.70 5.55 -0.19
CA ASN A 91 -8.39 6.22 0.91
C ASN A 91 -8.58 5.30 2.13
N PRO A 92 -7.53 4.60 2.59
CA PRO A 92 -7.65 3.50 3.54
C PRO A 92 -8.08 3.99 4.93
N THR A 93 -8.78 3.15 5.68
CA THR A 93 -8.88 3.37 7.13
C THR A 93 -7.51 3.20 7.80
N GLN A 94 -6.73 2.23 7.30
CA GLN A 94 -5.39 1.92 7.79
C GLN A 94 -4.60 1.14 6.73
N ILE A 95 -3.31 1.45 6.60
CA ILE A 95 -2.35 0.60 5.90
C ILE A 95 -1.32 0.09 6.90
N ARG A 96 -0.99 -1.20 6.75
CA ARG A 96 0.15 -1.82 7.41
C ARG A 96 1.04 -2.49 6.37
N ILE A 97 2.35 -2.30 6.50
CA ILE A 97 3.36 -3.01 5.70
C ILE A 97 4.36 -3.59 6.70
N ALA A 98 4.49 -4.92 6.72
CA ALA A 98 5.19 -5.62 7.79
C ALA A 98 4.70 -5.16 9.18
N ASN A 99 5.58 -4.53 9.97
CA ASN A 99 5.28 -3.99 11.30
C ASN A 99 4.98 -2.48 11.31
N HIS A 100 5.04 -1.82 10.16
CA HIS A 100 4.85 -0.38 10.02
C HIS A 100 3.38 -0.07 9.74
N ILE A 101 2.82 0.90 10.46
CA ILE A 101 1.41 1.27 10.38
C ILE A 101 1.29 2.75 10.02
N THR A 102 0.36 3.06 9.12
CA THR A 102 -0.06 4.43 8.83
C THR A 102 -1.58 4.51 8.75
N ARG A 103 -2.10 5.69 9.07
CA ARG A 103 -3.50 6.06 8.89
C ARG A 103 -3.52 7.44 8.24
N PRO A 104 -4.47 7.71 7.34
CA PRO A 104 -4.65 9.08 6.85
C PRO A 104 -4.93 10.04 8.01
N PRO A 105 -4.53 11.31 7.90
CA PRO A 105 -4.98 12.36 8.82
C PRO A 105 -6.51 12.44 8.86
N ASP A 106 -7.07 12.75 10.03
CA ASP A 106 -8.52 12.86 10.20
C ASP A 106 -9.09 13.99 9.30
N GLY A 107 -10.11 13.65 8.49
CA GLY A 107 -10.89 14.64 7.74
C GLY A 107 -10.42 14.93 6.30
N GLU A 108 -9.30 14.36 5.85
CA GLU A 108 -8.86 14.48 4.45
C GLU A 108 -9.41 13.31 3.62
N VAL A 109 -10.27 13.61 2.65
CA VAL A 109 -10.65 12.68 1.59
C VAL A 109 -9.78 13.02 0.38
N VAL A 110 -8.83 12.15 0.07
CA VAL A 110 -8.00 12.31 -1.14
C VAL A 110 -8.89 12.02 -2.35
N THR A 111 -9.15 13.07 -3.14
CA THR A 111 -9.96 12.98 -4.37
C THR A 111 -9.10 12.76 -5.61
N ASP A 112 -7.80 12.56 -5.46
CA ASP A 112 -6.91 12.28 -6.57
C ASP A 112 -7.37 11.01 -7.31
N ARG A 113 -7.32 11.11 -8.63
CA ARG A 113 -7.78 10.06 -9.55
C ARG A 113 -6.65 9.16 -10.01
N ASP A 114 -5.42 9.50 -9.62
CA ASP A 114 -4.23 8.80 -10.03
C ASP A 114 -4.03 7.57 -9.14
N PRO A 115 -3.60 6.44 -9.71
CA PRO A 115 -3.19 5.29 -8.91
C PRO A 115 -2.03 5.64 -7.98
N GLU A 116 -2.09 5.13 -6.76
CA GLU A 116 -1.11 5.39 -5.71
C GLU A 116 -0.55 4.08 -5.17
N VAL A 117 0.64 4.16 -4.58
CA VAL A 117 1.29 3.04 -3.92
C VAL A 117 1.83 3.47 -2.56
N ALA A 118 1.48 2.68 -1.54
CA ALA A 118 2.08 2.74 -0.23
C ALA A 118 3.26 1.77 -0.15
N ARG A 119 4.41 2.25 0.31
CA ARG A 119 5.66 1.50 0.48
C ARG A 119 6.45 1.99 1.69
N ILE A 120 7.41 1.20 2.17
CA ILE A 120 8.31 1.65 3.24
C ILE A 120 9.50 2.41 2.63
N ARG A 121 9.78 3.60 3.18
CA ARG A 121 11.00 4.37 2.96
C ARG A 121 11.47 4.94 4.29
N ASP A 122 12.76 4.76 4.61
CA ASP A 122 13.37 5.24 5.85
C ASP A 122 12.57 4.85 7.12
N GLY A 123 12.05 3.62 7.14
CA GLY A 123 11.27 3.08 8.27
C GLY A 123 9.88 3.70 8.44
N LYS A 124 9.34 4.37 7.42
CA LYS A 124 8.00 4.95 7.42
C LYS A 124 7.22 4.48 6.19
N VAL A 125 5.91 4.31 6.35
CA VAL A 125 5.04 4.12 5.19
C VAL A 125 4.83 5.47 4.51
N ILE A 126 5.27 5.57 3.27
CA ILE A 126 5.03 6.73 2.39
C ILE A 126 4.02 6.34 1.30
N ILE A 127 3.32 7.32 0.75
CA ILE A 127 2.40 7.16 -0.37
C ILE A 127 2.95 8.00 -1.54
N ASP A 128 3.13 7.36 -2.69
CA ASP A 128 3.57 8.00 -3.93
C ASP A 128 2.57 7.70 -5.06
N ASN A 129 2.55 8.56 -6.08
CA ASN A 129 1.87 8.25 -7.34
C ASN A 129 2.53 7.04 -8.00
N LEU A 130 1.71 6.05 -8.37
CA LEU A 130 2.17 4.86 -9.08
C LEU A 130 2.45 5.22 -10.54
N LYS A 131 3.74 5.40 -10.86
CA LYS A 131 4.23 5.60 -12.23
C LYS A 131 4.82 4.28 -12.72
N ILE A 132 4.13 3.63 -13.66
CA ILE A 132 4.50 2.37 -14.30
C ILE A 132 4.60 2.55 -15.81
#